data_AF-A0A8J7R4F5-F1
#
_entry.id   AF-A0A8J7R4F5-F1
#
_cell.length_a   1.000
_cell.length_b   1.000
_cell.length_c   1.000
_cell.angle_alpha   90.00
_cell.angle_beta   90.00
_cell.angle_gamma   90.00
#
_symmetry.space_group_name_H-M   'P 1'
#
loop_
_entity.id
_entity.type
_entity.pdbx_description
1 polymer ?
#
loop_
_entity_poly.entity_id
_entity_poly.type
_entity_poly.pdbx_seq_one_letter_code
_entity_poly.pdbx_strand_id
1 'polypeptide(L)' 'MFLVVHLALIVWTYSDAESRSDHPPILWALVVFFAPILGVLLYLIIGRNSY' A
#
# COMPACT_ATOMS: atom_id res chain seq x y z
N MET A 1 -6.19 -11.61 15.20
CA MET A 1 -5.72 -10.21 15.31
C MET A 1 -4.76 -9.84 14.17
N PHE A 2 -3.62 -10.51 14.01
CA PHE A 2 -2.65 -10.20 12.94
C PHE A 2 -3.22 -10.22 11.51
N LEU A 3 -4.07 -11.19 11.16
CA LEU A 3 -4.71 -11.24 9.84
C LEU A 3 -5.56 -10.00 9.55
N VAL A 4 -6.30 -9.49 10.54
CA VAL A 4 -7.15 -8.31 10.39
C VAL A 4 -6.30 -7.06 10.17
N VAL A 5 -5.19 -6.92 10.90
CA VAL A 5 -4.23 -5.82 10.71
C VAL A 5 -3.61 -5.89 9.32
N HIS A 6 -3.21 -7.09 8.88
CA HIS A 6 -2.64 -7.29 7.55
C HIS A 6 -3.62 -6.89 6.43
N LEU A 7 -4.86 -7.36 6.51
CA LEU A 7 -5.91 -6.98 5.56
C LEU A 7 -6.23 -5.48 5.62
N ALA A 8 -6.28 -4.88 6.81
CA ALA A 8 -6.50 -3.45 6.98
C ALA A 8 -5.39 -2.63 6.30
N LEU A 9 -4.13 -3.05 6.41
CA LEU A 9 -3.02 -2.39 5.74
C LEU A 9 -3.13 -2.48 4.21
N ILE A 10 -3.49 -3.66 3.67
CA ILE A 10 -3.66 -3.83 2.22
C ILE A 10 -4.77 -2.91 1.69
N VAL A 11 -5.94 -2.92 2.36
CA VAL A 11 -7.09 -2.10 1.96
C VAL A 11 -6.75 -0.62 2.09
N TRP A 12 -6.12 -0.21 3.19
CA TRP A 12 -5.70 1.16 3.41
C TRP A 12 -4.72 1.63 2.32
N THR A 13 -3.69 0.85 2.01
CA THR A 13 -2.70 1.21 0.99
C THR A 13 -3.33 1.27 -0.40
N TYR A 14 -4.29 0.39 -0.73
CA TYR A 14 -5.04 0.47 -1.98
C TYR A 14 -5.83 1.78 -2.09
N SER A 15 -6.64 2.09 -1.07
CA SER A 15 -7.50 3.29 -1.08
C SER A 15 -6.69 4.59 -1.03
N ASP A 16 -5.57 4.62 -0.30
CA ASP A 16 -4.68 5.79 -0.28
C ASP A 16 -3.98 5.94 -1.65
N ALA A 17 -3.57 4.83 -2.28
CA ALA A 17 -2.93 4.88 -3.61
C ALA A 17 -3.89 5.32 -4.72
N GLU A 18 -5.16 4.98 -4.65
CA GLU A 18 -6.20 5.41 -5.61
C GLU A 18 -6.32 6.94 -5.70
N SER A 19 -6.07 7.64 -4.59
CA SER A 19 -6.20 9.11 -4.53
C SER A 19 -4.88 9.87 -4.59
N ARG A 20 -3.73 9.19 -4.41
CA ARG A 20 -2.44 9.84 -4.22
C ARG A 20 -1.28 9.26 -5.03
N SER A 21 -1.49 8.21 -5.82
CA SER A 21 -0.44 7.60 -6.62
C SER A 21 -0.76 7.68 -8.11
N ASP A 22 0.24 8.06 -8.91
CA ASP A 22 0.17 7.90 -10.37
C ASP A 22 0.42 6.47 -10.83
N HIS A 23 0.88 5.60 -9.92
CA HIS A 23 1.03 4.17 -10.18
C HIS A 23 -0.28 3.43 -9.89
N PRO A 24 -0.55 2.30 -10.57
CA PRO A 24 -1.75 1.49 -10.31
C PRO A 24 -1.89 1.11 -8.83
N PRO A 25 -3.02 1.42 -8.15
CA PRO A 25 -3.21 1.14 -6.72
C PRO A 25 -3.03 -0.34 -6.35
N ILE A 26 -3.36 -1.23 -7.29
CA ILE A 26 -3.21 -2.68 -7.13
C ILE A 26 -1.74 -3.11 -6.97
N LEU A 27 -0.79 -2.37 -7.55
CA LEU A 27 0.63 -2.63 -7.38
C LEU A 27 1.00 -2.50 -5.90
N TRP A 28 0.61 -1.40 -5.27
CA TRP A 28 0.92 -1.13 -3.88
C TRP A 28 0.23 -2.10 -2.92
N ALA A 29 -1.02 -2.47 -3.21
CA ALA A 29 -1.72 -3.52 -2.46
C ALA A 29 -0.99 -4.86 -2.52
N LEU A 30 -0.45 -5.26 -3.68
CA LEU A 30 0.34 -6.49 -3.85
C LEU A 30 1.67 -6.42 -3.10
N VAL A 31 2.39 -5.29 -3.17
CA VAL A 31 3.65 -5.12 -2.44
C VAL A 31 3.41 -5.24 -0.93
N VAL A 32 2.37 -4.59 -0.39
CA VAL A 32 2.00 -4.71 1.04
C VAL A 32 1.51 -6.12 1.38
N PHE A 33 0.83 -6.81 0.47
CA PHE A 33 0.40 -8.19 0.68
C PHE A 33 1.59 -9.15 0.92
N PHE A 34 2.63 -9.07 0.07
CA PHE A 34 3.80 -9.96 0.15
C PHE A 34 4.86 -9.48 1.16
N ALA A 35 4.97 -8.17 1.37
CA ALA A 35 5.93 -7.56 2.28
C ALA A 35 5.26 -6.42 3.05
N PRO A 36 4.54 -6.68 4.16
CA PRO A 36 3.69 -5.67 4.79
C PRO A 36 4.45 -4.43 5.27
N ILE A 37 5.50 -4.62 6.08
CA ILE A 37 6.26 -3.49 6.62
C ILE A 37 7.04 -2.78 5.51
N LEU A 38 7.81 -3.55 4.71
CA LEU A 38 8.62 -2.98 3.63
C LEU A 38 7.74 -2.29 2.57
N GLY A 39 6.61 -2.89 2.24
CA GLY A 39 5.68 -2.39 1.24
C GLY A 39 4.98 -1.11 1.66
N VAL A 40 4.58 -1.00 2.93
CA VAL A 40 4.03 0.26 3.46
C VAL A 40 5.10 1.35 3.42
N LEU A 41 6.35 1.05 3.82
CA LEU A 41 7.44 2.03 3.75
C LEU A 41 7.72 2.46 2.30
N LEU A 42 7.79 1.51 1.37
CA LEU A 42 8.03 1.79 -0.04
C LEU A 42 6.88 2.62 -0.63
N TYR A 43 5.63 2.31 -0.26
CA TYR A 43 4.46 3.12 -0.62
C TYR A 43 4.56 4.55 -0.09
N LEU A 44 4.86 4.71 1.21
CA LEU A 44 4.94 6.03 1.83
C LEU A 44 6.06 6.91 1.24
N ILE A 45 7.20 6.32 0.89
CA ILE A 45 8.38 7.06 0.41
C ILE A 45 8.31 7.31 -1.10
N ILE A 46 7.83 6.33 -1.88
CA ILE A 46 7.90 6.34 -3.35
C ILE A 46 6.52 6.48 -3.98
N GLY A 47 5.54 5.74 -3.47
CA GLY A 47 4.23 5.62 -4.12
C GLY A 47 3.25 6.75 -3.87
N ARG A 48 3.22 7.27 -2.64
CA ARG A 48 2.16 8.14 -2.12
C ARG A 48 2.13 9.55 -2.69
N ASN A 49 3.23 10.01 -3.26
CA ASN A 49 3.32 11.33 -3.87
C ASN A 49 4.29 11.31 -5.05
N SER A 50 4.34 10.17 -5.74
CA SER A 50 4.84 10.16 -7.11
C SER A 50 4.01 11.17 -7.88
N TYR A 51 4.70 12.05 -8.61
CA TYR A 51 4.12 12.98 -9.59
C TYR A 51 4.19 12.38 -10.99
#